data_AF-F8ICW3-F1
#
_entry.id   AF-F8ICW3-F1
#
_cell.length_a   1.000
_cell.length_b   1.000
_cell.length_c   1.000
_cell.angle_alpha   90.00
_cell.angle_beta   90.00
_cell.angle_gamma   90.00
#
_symmetry.space_group_name_H-M   'P 1'
#
loop_
_entity.id
_entity.type
_entity.pdbx_description
1 polymer ?
#
loop_
_entity_poly.entity_id
_entity_poly.type
_entity_poly.pdbx_seq_one_letter_code
_entity_poly.pdbx_strand_id
1 'polypeptide(L)'
;MHDYIKERTLKIGEYIVETRNTVRTIAREFGVSKSTVHKDLTERLPEINPELASKVKEILEYHKAIRHLRGGEATKMKYHKGDDERAGSAVKPKKIERRKGVSSGL
;
A
#
# COMPACT_ATOMS: atom_id res chain seq x y z
N MET A 1 -26.08 10.11 -6.78
CA MET A 1 -24.64 9.83 -6.89
C MET A 1 -24.03 10.90 -7.79
N HIS A 2 -22.96 11.57 -7.39
CA HIS A 2 -22.37 12.62 -8.22
C HIS A 2 -21.73 12.02 -9.48
N ASP A 3 -21.94 12.65 -10.63
CA ASP A 3 -21.47 12.14 -11.94
C ASP A 3 -19.95 11.95 -11.98
N TYR A 4 -19.18 12.81 -11.28
CA TYR A 4 -17.73 12.69 -11.16
C TYR A 4 -17.28 11.36 -10.52
N ILE A 5 -18.07 10.81 -9.59
CA ILE A 5 -17.75 9.53 -8.94
C ILE A 5 -18.00 8.38 -9.91
N LYS A 6 -19.09 8.43 -10.67
CA LYS A 6 -19.41 7.40 -11.66
C LYS A 6 -18.32 7.33 -12.73
N GLU A 7 -17.95 8.47 -13.29
CA GLU A 7 -16.92 8.55 -14.33
C GLU A 7 -15.56 8.06 -13.81
N ARG A 8 -15.17 8.46 -12.59
CA ARG A 8 -13.95 7.97 -11.94
C ARG A 8 -13.98 6.45 -11.77
N THR A 9 -15.10 5.92 -11.28
CA THR A 9 -15.25 4.49 -11.00
C THR A 9 -15.12 3.66 -12.27
N LEU A 10 -15.71 4.12 -13.37
CA LEU A 10 -15.58 3.51 -14.69
C LEU A 10 -14.13 3.55 -15.19
N LYS A 11 -13.48 4.72 -15.16
CA LYS A 11 -12.07 4.86 -15.59
C LYS A 11 -11.13 3.94 -14.81
N ILE A 12 -11.28 3.86 -13.49
CA ILE A 12 -10.50 2.95 -12.64
C ILE A 12 -10.79 1.49 -13.00
N GLY A 13 -12.05 1.14 -13.25
CA GLY A 13 -12.47 -0.21 -13.63
C GLY A 13 -11.92 -0.67 -14.99
N GLU A 14 -11.93 0.21 -15.99
CA GLU A 14 -11.35 -0.07 -17.31
C GLU A 14 -9.83 -0.20 -17.21
N TYR A 15 -9.20 0.73 -16.50
CA TYR A 15 -7.76 0.76 -16.34
C TYR A 15 -7.20 -0.48 -15.63
N ILE A 16 -7.89 -1.01 -14.61
CA ILE A 16 -7.46 -2.24 -13.94
C ILE A 16 -7.59 -3.46 -14.86
N VAL A 17 -8.60 -3.51 -15.73
CA VAL A 17 -8.75 -4.61 -16.70
C VAL A 17 -7.66 -4.55 -17.76
N GLU A 18 -7.34 -3.36 -18.25
CA GLU A 18 -6.30 -3.14 -19.26
C GLU A 18 -4.89 -3.42 -18.72
N THR A 19 -4.54 -2.82 -17.58
CA THR A 19 -3.17 -2.90 -17.04
C THR A 19 -2.93 -4.10 -16.13
N ARG A 20 -4.01 -4.72 -15.61
CA ARG A 20 -3.96 -5.77 -14.57
C ARG A 20 -3.11 -5.37 -13.36
N ASN A 21 -3.06 -4.08 -13.06
CA ASN A 21 -2.28 -3.54 -11.95
C ASN A 21 -2.95 -3.77 -10.60
N THR A 22 -2.16 -3.63 -9.52
CA THR A 22 -2.71 -3.70 -8.16
C THR A 22 -3.44 -2.41 -7.79
N VAL A 23 -4.40 -2.53 -6.87
CA VAL A 23 -5.09 -1.37 -6.26
C VAL A 23 -4.11 -0.33 -5.71
N ARG A 24 -2.94 -0.75 -5.20
CA ARG A 24 -1.92 0.18 -4.68
C ARG A 24 -1.25 1.00 -5.77
N THR A 25 -1.02 0.40 -6.94
CA THR A 25 -0.45 1.09 -8.10
C THR A 25 -1.47 2.09 -8.64
N ILE A 26 -2.70 1.63 -8.85
CA ILE A 26 -3.79 2.45 -9.39
C ILE A 26 -4.09 3.63 -8.46
N ALA A 27 -4.11 3.41 -7.15
CA ALA A 27 -4.28 4.49 -6.18
C ALA A 27 -3.25 5.62 -6.35
N ARG A 28 -1.98 5.28 -6.64
CA ARG A 28 -0.92 6.27 -6.87
C ARG A 28 -1.12 7.02 -8.19
N GLU A 29 -1.54 6.33 -9.24
CA GLU A 29 -1.72 6.93 -10.57
C GLU A 29 -2.94 7.86 -10.62
N PHE A 30 -4.04 7.47 -9.96
CA PHE A 30 -5.27 8.26 -9.91
C PHE A 30 -5.28 9.30 -8.76
N GLY A 31 -4.20 9.41 -7.99
CA GLY A 31 -4.08 10.39 -6.91
C GLY A 31 -5.09 10.21 -5.77
N VAL A 32 -5.56 8.98 -5.54
CA VAL A 32 -6.59 8.64 -4.53
C VAL A 32 -6.08 7.63 -3.53
N SER A 33 -6.74 7.50 -2.39
CA SER A 33 -6.36 6.49 -1.41
C SER A 33 -6.72 5.08 -1.89
N LYS A 34 -5.92 4.08 -1.47
CA LYS A 34 -6.22 2.66 -1.71
C LYS A 34 -7.65 2.29 -1.26
N SER A 35 -8.10 2.80 -0.12
CA SER A 35 -9.45 2.51 0.40
C SER A 35 -10.54 3.13 -0.49
N THR A 36 -10.28 4.31 -1.06
CA THR A 36 -11.19 4.95 -2.03
C THR A 36 -11.33 4.09 -3.29
N VAL A 37 -10.21 3.64 -3.87
CA VAL A 37 -10.23 2.74 -5.04
C VAL A 37 -10.96 1.44 -4.71
N HIS A 38 -10.74 0.86 -3.53
CA HIS A 38 -11.44 -0.35 -3.12
C HIS A 38 -12.96 -0.13 -3.07
N LYS A 39 -13.44 0.89 -2.37
CA LYS A 39 -14.87 1.20 -2.29
C LYS A 39 -15.48 1.44 -3.67
N ASP A 40 -14.77 2.19 -4.52
CA ASP A 40 -15.21 2.44 -5.89
C ASP A 40 -15.37 1.12 -6.68
N LEU A 41 -14.40 0.22 -6.61
CA LEU A 41 -14.44 -1.04 -7.36
C LEU A 41 -15.39 -2.09 -6.79
N THR A 42 -15.55 -2.17 -5.45
CA THR A 42 -16.31 -3.26 -4.82
C THR A 42 -17.75 -2.88 -4.48
N GLU A 43 -18.02 -1.62 -4.18
CA GLU A 43 -19.36 -1.15 -3.81
C GLU A 43 -20.04 -0.42 -4.97
N ARG A 44 -19.31 0.45 -5.69
CA ARG A 44 -19.91 1.36 -6.67
C ARG A 44 -19.92 0.82 -8.10
N LEU A 45 -18.84 0.17 -8.52
CA LEU A 45 -18.72 -0.35 -9.88
C LEU A 45 -19.81 -1.39 -10.22
N PRO A 46 -20.21 -2.32 -9.33
CA PRO A 46 -21.30 -3.25 -9.63
C PRO A 46 -22.64 -2.58 -9.90
N GLU A 47 -22.91 -1.43 -9.27
CA GLU A 47 -24.14 -0.65 -9.49
C GLU A 47 -24.14 0.09 -10.83
N ILE A 48 -22.96 0.41 -11.36
CA ILE A 48 -22.80 1.18 -12.61
C ILE A 48 -22.61 0.24 -13.81
N ASN A 49 -21.71 -0.73 -13.69
CA ASN A 49 -21.38 -1.69 -14.74
C ASN A 49 -21.01 -3.06 -14.11
N PRO A 50 -21.99 -3.98 -14.01
CA PRO A 50 -21.77 -5.29 -13.39
C PRO A 50 -20.83 -6.20 -14.20
N GLU A 51 -20.80 -6.06 -15.53
CA GLU A 51 -19.91 -6.85 -16.38
C GLU A 51 -18.44 -6.48 -16.15
N LEU A 52 -18.16 -5.17 -16.10
CA LEU A 52 -16.83 -4.67 -15.78
C LEU A 52 -16.43 -5.06 -14.35
N ALA A 53 -17.36 -4.97 -13.39
CA ALA A 53 -17.11 -5.38 -12.02
C ALA A 53 -16.68 -6.86 -11.89
N SER A 54 -17.26 -7.76 -12.70
CA SER A 54 -16.85 -9.17 -12.71
C SER A 54 -15.39 -9.34 -13.15
N LYS A 55 -15.00 -8.67 -14.24
CA LYS A 55 -13.61 -8.70 -14.75
C LYS A 55 -12.62 -8.14 -13.72
N VAL A 56 -12.98 -7.04 -13.08
CA VAL A 56 -12.18 -6.46 -11.98
C VAL A 56 -12.04 -7.44 -10.82
N LYS A 57 -13.13 -8.11 -10.43
CA LYS A 57 -13.14 -9.06 -9.30
C LYS A 57 -12.15 -10.20 -9.52
N GLU A 58 -12.11 -10.77 -10.72
CA GLU A 58 -11.16 -11.84 -11.08
C GLU A 58 -9.70 -11.38 -10.90
N ILE A 59 -9.36 -10.17 -11.35
CA ILE A 59 -8.01 -9.60 -11.20
C ILE A 59 -7.67 -9.36 -9.72
N LEU A 60 -8.63 -8.88 -8.93
CA LEU A 60 -8.44 -8.69 -7.49
C LEU A 60 -8.23 -10.03 -6.77
N GLU A 61 -8.95 -11.08 -7.15
CA GLU A 61 -8.80 -12.43 -6.61
C GLU A 61 -7.46 -13.05 -6.98
N TYR A 62 -7.03 -12.92 -8.24
CA TYR A 62 -5.70 -13.32 -8.67
C TYR A 62 -4.60 -12.67 -7.81
N HIS A 63 -4.68 -11.36 -7.60
CA HIS A 63 -3.73 -10.64 -6.75
C HIS A 63 -3.76 -11.06 -5.27
N LYS A 64 -4.92 -11.47 -4.75
CA LYS A 64 -5.01 -12.05 -3.40
C LYS A 64 -4.30 -13.39 -3.34
N ALA A 65 -4.53 -14.25 -4.34
CA ALA A 65 -3.92 -15.59 -4.40
C ALA A 65 -2.39 -15.52 -4.41
N ILE A 66 -1.79 -14.63 -5.22
CA ILE A 66 -0.32 -14.52 -5.34
C ILE A 66 0.33 -13.62 -4.27
N ARG A 67 -0.45 -13.00 -3.37
CA ARG A 67 0.07 -12.00 -2.42
C ARG A 67 1.22 -12.55 -1.56
N HIS A 68 1.13 -13.81 -1.16
CA HIS A 68 2.12 -14.44 -0.28
C HIS A 68 3.50 -14.51 -0.94
N LEU A 69 3.57 -14.81 -2.25
CA LEU A 69 4.81 -14.79 -3.03
C LEU A 69 5.45 -13.40 -3.01
N ARG A 70 4.65 -12.36 -3.30
CA ARG A 70 5.09 -10.97 -3.30
C ARG A 70 5.50 -10.49 -1.90
N GLY A 71 4.85 -10.99 -0.85
CA GLY A 71 5.22 -10.72 0.54
C GLY A 71 6.58 -11.30 0.92
N GLY A 72 6.87 -12.53 0.46
CA GLY A 72 8.19 -13.16 0.60
C GLY A 72 9.29 -12.34 -0.08
N GLU A 73 9.07 -11.92 -1.32
CA GLU A 73 10.00 -11.05 -2.06
C GLU A 73 10.20 -9.70 -1.38
N ALA A 74 9.13 -9.06 -0.89
CA ALA A 74 9.21 -7.80 -0.18
C ALA A 74 10.06 -7.92 1.11
N THR A 75 9.93 -9.04 1.81
CA THR A 75 10.75 -9.34 2.99
C THR A 75 12.21 -9.52 2.58
N LYS A 76 12.49 -10.38 1.58
CA LYS A 76 13.84 -10.58 1.05
C LYS A 76 14.50 -9.26 0.66
N MET A 77 13.80 -8.40 -0.10
CA MET A 77 14.31 -7.09 -0.50
C MET A 77 14.57 -6.16 0.68
N LYS A 78 13.71 -6.15 1.71
CA LYS A 78 13.92 -5.33 2.92
C LYS A 78 15.24 -5.66 3.62
N TYR A 79 15.59 -6.94 3.71
CA TYR A 79 16.81 -7.37 4.39
C TYR A 79 18.06 -7.25 3.49
N HIS A 80 17.96 -7.58 2.20
CA HIS A 80 19.09 -7.38 1.26
C HIS A 80 19.46 -5.90 1.09
N LYS A 81 18.45 -5.01 1.08
CA LYS A 81 18.69 -3.56 1.05
C LYS A 81 19.11 -3.00 2.41
N GLY A 82 18.77 -3.71 3.50
CA GLY A 82 19.17 -3.38 4.86
C GLY A 82 20.60 -3.74 5.21
N ASP A 83 21.22 -4.68 4.48
CA ASP A 83 22.64 -5.03 4.63
C ASP A 83 23.55 -3.94 4.02
N ASP A 84 23.15 -3.32 2.91
CA ASP A 84 23.83 -2.15 2.33
C ASP A 84 23.68 -0.88 3.18
N GLU A 85 22.50 -0.63 3.78
CA GLU A 85 22.29 0.57 4.61
C GLU A 85 22.85 0.45 6.05
N ARG A 86 23.04 -0.77 6.58
CA ARG A 86 23.72 -1.01 7.88
C ARG A 86 25.23 -0.86 7.80
N ALA A 87 25.85 -1.06 6.65
CA ALA A 87 27.27 -0.77 6.46
C ALA A 87 27.58 0.76 6.50
N GLY A 88 26.58 1.61 6.21
CA GLY A 88 26.72 3.07 6.16
C GLY A 88 26.27 3.85 7.41
N SER A 89 25.62 3.21 8.38
CA SER A 89 25.10 3.90 9.58
C SER A 89 25.55 3.22 10.87
N ALA A 90 26.84 3.38 11.18
CA ALA A 90 27.35 3.18 12.54
C ALA A 90 26.68 4.20 13.48
N VAL A 91 25.51 3.84 14.01
CA VAL A 91 24.86 4.57 15.11
C VAL A 91 25.77 4.47 16.32
N LYS A 92 26.56 5.53 16.57
CA LYS A 92 27.35 5.65 17.79
C LYS A 92 26.39 5.55 18.99
N PRO A 93 26.65 4.67 19.98
CA PRO A 93 25.77 4.55 21.13
C PRO A 93 25.74 5.89 21.89
N LYS A 94 24.55 6.45 22.09
CA LYS A 94 24.33 7.61 22.97
C LYS A 94 24.83 7.23 24.37
N LYS A 95 25.91 7.88 24.81
CA LYS A 95 26.47 7.79 26.15
C LYS A 95 25.38 8.27 27.13
N ILE A 96 24.74 7.34 27.83
CA ILE A 96 23.84 7.68 28.94
C ILE A 96 24.72 8.17 30.08
N GLU A 97 24.81 9.48 30.22
CA GLU A 97 25.51 10.14 31.31
C GLU A 97 24.65 9.97 32.57
N ARG A 98 25.02 9.01 33.42
CA ARG A 98 24.43 8.82 34.74
C ARG A 98 24.70 10.09 35.55
N ARG A 99 23.70 10.96 35.68
CA ARG A 99 23.78 12.09 36.61
C ARG A 99 23.97 11.54 38.01
N LYS A 100 25.17 11.78 38.55
CA LYS A 100 25.55 11.49 39.93
C LYS A 100 24.58 12.19 40.87
N GLY A 101 24.23 11.50 41.95
CA GLY A 101 23.32 11.96 42.98
C GLY A 101 23.68 13.33 43.55
N VAL A 102 22.66 14.05 43.98
CA VAL A 102 22.81 15.17 44.91
C VAL A 102 22.54 14.59 46.29
N SER A 103 23.62 14.31 47.01
CA SER A 103 23.62 14.11 48.45
C SER A 103 23.55 15.47 49.15
N SER A 104 22.70 15.53 50.18
CA SER A 104 22.86 16.29 51.43
C SER A 104 23.06 17.81 51.41
N GLY A 105 22.20 18.51 52.17
CA GLY A 105 22.66 19.61 53.02
C GLY A 105 21.76 20.84 53.08
N LEU A 106 20.72 20.81 53.93
CA LEU A 106 20.46 21.69 55.09
C LEU A 106 19.02 21.49 55.58
#